data_AF-A0A8J2HET0-F1
#
_entry.id   AF-A0A8J2HET0-F1
#
_cell.length_a   1.000
_cell.length_b   1.000
_cell.length_c   1.000
_cell.angle_alpha   90.00
_cell.angle_beta   90.00
_cell.angle_gamma   90.00
#
_symmetry.space_group_name_H-M   'P 1'
#
loop_
_entity.id
_entity.type
_entity.pdbx_description
1 polymer ?
#
loop_
_entity_poly.entity_id
_entity_poly.type
_entity_poly.pdbx_seq_one_letter_code
_entity_poly.pdbx_strand_id
1 'polypeptide(L)'
;MNKYQYVLTSRIYLIVNESKTEVLYCRKAGRIPNNLNFLYNGNNIKVVSSYTYLGIPFSLSGRGRLVLTNAIKKARSAIGAVISLIYRAKIKNFDIISLFDGMVASVALYASPIWALRYAGQLDCLLTEFFKSILSLKRTTSNALVKKETNKLSLSYMIWKQTWNWMVNILNMDENRLPYQCHKTNQAV
;
A
#
# COMPACT_ATOMS: atom_id res chain seq x y z
N MET A 1 -20.65 12.53 27.19
CA MET A 1 -19.40 13.27 26.88
C MET A 1 -18.21 12.37 27.19
N ASN A 2 -17.49 11.90 26.18
CA ASN A 2 -16.36 10.99 26.38
C ASN A 2 -15.12 11.76 26.87
N LYS A 3 -14.78 11.55 28.14
CA LYS A 3 -13.74 12.25 28.92
C LYS A 3 -12.30 12.08 28.39
N TYR A 4 -12.10 11.21 27.40
CA TYR A 4 -10.78 10.80 26.92
C TYR A 4 -10.20 11.64 25.78
N GLN A 5 -11.01 12.46 25.10
CA GLN A 5 -10.59 13.11 23.85
C GLN A 5 -9.85 14.45 24.07
N TYR A 6 -10.07 15.13 25.20
CA TYR A 6 -9.45 16.43 25.53
C TYR A 6 -8.10 16.34 26.27
N VAL A 7 -7.71 15.13 26.71
CA VAL A 7 -6.62 14.95 27.69
C VAL A 7 -5.22 14.98 27.04
N LEU A 8 -5.11 14.71 25.73
CA LEU A 8 -3.79 14.61 25.08
C LEU A 8 -3.26 15.96 24.57
N THR A 9 -4.11 16.85 24.06
CA THR A 9 -3.66 18.14 23.48
C THR A 9 -3.28 19.17 24.54
N SER A 10 -3.93 19.12 25.71
CA SER A 10 -3.67 20.01 26.85
C SER A 10 -2.30 19.77 27.52
N ARG A 11 -1.71 18.58 27.35
CA ARG A 11 -0.41 18.23 27.93
C ARG A 11 0.79 18.71 27.12
N ILE A 12 0.63 18.97 25.82
CA ILE A 12 1.77 19.18 24.90
C ILE A 12 1.67 20.49 24.10
N TYR A 13 0.71 21.36 24.41
CA TYR A 13 0.52 22.69 23.78
C TYR A 13 0.45 22.68 22.24
N LEU A 14 -0.07 21.60 21.64
CA LEU A 14 -0.25 21.50 20.19
C LEU A 14 -1.71 21.73 19.78
N ILE A 15 -1.91 22.53 18.73
CA ILE A 15 -3.21 22.81 18.14
C ILE A 15 -3.47 21.81 17.00
N VAL A 16 -4.62 21.13 17.05
CA VAL A 16 -5.05 20.19 16.00
C VAL A 16 -5.66 20.96 14.83
N ASN A 17 -5.27 20.58 13.61
CA ASN A 17 -5.89 21.10 12.40
C ASN A 17 -7.18 20.32 12.06
N GLU A 18 -8.32 20.91 12.40
CA GLU A 18 -9.64 20.30 12.20
C GLU A 18 -9.95 20.03 10.72
N SER A 19 -9.47 20.87 9.79
CA SER A 19 -9.71 20.69 8.35
C SER A 19 -9.05 19.44 7.74
N LYS A 20 -7.94 18.99 8.33
CA LYS A 20 -7.20 17.79 7.90
C LYS A 20 -7.57 16.55 8.70
N THR A 21 -8.27 16.73 9.81
CA THR A 21 -8.59 15.66 10.75
C THR A 21 -9.89 15.00 10.32
N GLU A 22 -9.84 13.71 10.06
CA GLU A 22 -11.00 12.89 9.70
C GLU A 22 -10.99 11.62 10.54
N VAL A 23 -12.18 11.10 10.87
CA VAL A 23 -12.32 9.85 11.63
C VAL A 23 -12.61 8.69 10.67
N LEU A 24 -11.75 7.68 10.69
CA LEU A 24 -11.98 6.41 10.00
C LEU A 24 -12.49 5.36 11.01
N TYR A 25 -13.76 4.97 10.88
CA TYR A 25 -14.38 3.99 11.77
C TYR A 25 -14.16 2.54 11.29
N CYS A 26 -13.06 1.91 11.73
CA CYS A 26 -12.68 0.54 11.33
C CYS A 26 -13.59 -0.54 11.95
N ARG A 27 -14.07 -1.48 11.14
CA ARG A 27 -14.92 -2.60 11.60
C ARG A 27 -14.93 -3.78 10.63
N LYS A 28 -15.38 -4.95 11.10
CA LYS A 28 -15.45 -6.17 10.28
C LYS A 28 -16.54 -6.13 9.19
N ALA A 29 -17.75 -5.62 9.49
CA ALA A 29 -18.89 -5.58 8.56
C ALA A 29 -19.95 -4.52 8.94
N GLY A 30 -20.93 -4.25 8.06
CA GLY A 30 -22.12 -3.42 8.32
C GLY A 30 -22.12 -2.02 7.69
N ARG A 31 -23.23 -1.26 7.84
CA ARG A 31 -23.40 0.16 7.44
C ARG A 31 -23.05 1.10 8.59
N ILE A 32 -22.48 2.27 8.30
CA ILE A 32 -21.99 3.19 9.35
C ILE A 32 -23.22 3.64 10.13
N PRO A 33 -23.27 3.48 11.46
CA PRO A 33 -24.37 3.99 12.26
C PRO A 33 -24.55 5.49 11.99
N ASN A 34 -25.78 5.91 11.68
CA ASN A 34 -26.10 7.31 11.38
C ASN A 34 -25.93 8.23 12.61
N ASN A 35 -25.79 7.66 13.81
CA ASN A 35 -25.65 8.36 15.07
C ASN A 35 -24.19 8.47 15.57
N LEU A 36 -23.19 8.20 14.71
CA LEU A 36 -21.78 8.40 15.06
C LEU A 36 -21.38 9.87 14.88
N ASN A 37 -21.39 10.61 15.98
CA ASN A 37 -20.88 11.98 16.03
C ASN A 37 -19.59 12.02 16.86
N PHE A 38 -18.50 12.48 16.25
CA PHE A 38 -17.23 12.68 16.93
C PHE A 38 -17.00 14.17 17.09
N LEU A 39 -16.93 14.64 18.33
CA LEU A 39 -16.75 16.06 18.63
C LEU A 39 -15.31 16.34 19.06
N TYR A 40 -14.73 17.41 18.54
CA TYR A 40 -13.47 17.99 19.00
C TYR A 40 -13.65 19.48 19.16
N ASN A 41 -13.37 20.01 20.36
CA ASN A 41 -13.62 21.42 20.70
C ASN A 41 -15.05 21.92 20.38
N GLY A 42 -16.05 21.04 20.47
CA GLY A 42 -17.44 21.36 20.14
C GLY A 42 -17.79 21.27 18.66
N ASN A 43 -16.80 21.12 17.77
CA ASN A 43 -16.99 20.95 16.34
C ASN A 43 -17.10 19.47 15.97
N ASN A 44 -17.97 19.15 15.01
CA ASN A 44 -18.12 17.77 14.52
C ASN A 44 -17.01 17.43 13.53
N ILE A 45 -16.23 16.38 13.83
CA ILE A 45 -15.23 15.84 12.93
C ILE A 45 -15.92 14.91 11.92
N LYS A 46 -15.57 15.11 10.64
CA LYS A 46 -16.06 14.30 9.53
C LYS A 46 -15.64 12.82 9.68
N VAL A 47 -16.63 11.93 9.61
CA VAL A 47 -16.42 10.49 9.50
C VAL A 47 -16.30 10.10 8.04
N VAL A 48 -15.23 9.41 7.67
CA VAL A 48 -14.95 8.99 6.28
C VAL A 48 -14.92 7.48 6.11
N SER A 49 -15.19 7.02 4.89
CA SER A 49 -15.12 5.60 4.50
C SER A 49 -13.72 5.14 4.10
N SER A 50 -12.83 6.08 3.77
CA SER A 50 -11.42 5.83 3.51
C SER A 50 -10.58 7.04 3.87
N TYR A 51 -9.37 6.80 4.36
CA TYR A 51 -8.42 7.84 4.71
C TYR A 51 -7.03 7.48 4.17
N THR A 52 -6.33 8.44 3.58
CA THR A 52 -4.99 8.20 3.04
C THR A 52 -3.93 8.62 4.04
N TYR A 53 -3.16 7.65 4.53
CA TYR A 53 -2.05 7.89 5.43
C TYR A 53 -0.75 7.44 4.77
N LEU A 54 0.23 8.35 4.69
CA LEU A 54 1.52 8.13 4.01
C LEU A 54 1.37 7.54 2.60
N GLY A 55 0.37 8.00 1.84
CA GLY A 55 0.11 7.54 0.47
C GLY A 55 -0.63 6.20 0.35
N ILE A 56 -1.00 5.58 1.47
CA ILE A 56 -1.77 4.33 1.53
C ILE A 56 -3.22 4.64 1.90
N PRO A 57 -4.20 4.28 1.04
CA PRO A 57 -5.61 4.47 1.36
C PRO A 57 -6.14 3.35 2.26
N PHE A 58 -6.37 3.65 3.52
CA PHE A 58 -7.05 2.77 4.46
C PHE A 58 -8.55 2.82 4.24
N SER A 59 -9.22 1.68 4.37
CA SER A 59 -10.69 1.56 4.25
C SER A 59 -11.26 0.97 5.53
N LEU A 60 -12.55 1.18 5.79
CA LEU A 60 -13.27 0.66 6.96
C LEU A 60 -13.01 -0.82 7.24
N SER A 61 -12.86 -1.63 6.18
CA SER A 61 -12.69 -3.09 6.27
C SER A 61 -11.25 -3.55 6.52
N GLY A 62 -10.26 -2.67 6.33
CA GLY A 62 -8.84 -3.01 6.42
C GLY A 62 -8.33 -4.02 5.38
N ARG A 63 -9.15 -4.47 4.41
CA ARG A 63 -8.78 -5.59 3.52
C ARG A 63 -7.77 -5.27 2.43
N GLY A 64 -7.43 -4.00 2.20
CA GLY A 64 -6.38 -3.60 1.25
C GLY A 64 -6.76 -3.54 -0.24
N ARG A 65 -8.01 -3.87 -0.63
CA ARG A 65 -8.43 -3.83 -2.05
C ARG A 65 -8.29 -2.45 -2.69
N LEU A 66 -8.62 -1.40 -1.95
CA LEU A 66 -8.46 -0.01 -2.40
C LEU A 66 -6.99 0.35 -2.65
N VAL A 67 -6.09 -0.15 -1.79
CA VAL A 67 -4.64 0.02 -1.93
C VAL A 67 -4.16 -0.69 -3.19
N LEU A 68 -4.57 -1.96 -3.39
CA LEU A 68 -4.22 -2.73 -4.59
C LEU A 68 -4.60 -2.00 -5.88
N THR A 69 -5.83 -1.52 -5.98
CA THR A 69 -6.28 -0.81 -7.19
C THR A 69 -5.48 0.45 -7.45
N ASN A 70 -5.10 1.18 -6.40
CA ASN A 70 -4.29 2.38 -6.52
C ASN A 70 -2.84 2.06 -6.87
N ALA A 71 -2.26 1.00 -6.29
CA ALA A 71 -0.92 0.52 -6.59
C ALA A 71 -0.80 0.08 -8.06
N ILE A 72 -1.75 -0.71 -8.56
CA ILE A 72 -1.78 -1.13 -9.97
C ILE A 72 -1.90 0.07 -10.90
N LYS A 73 -2.77 1.05 -10.60
CA LYS A 73 -2.91 2.27 -11.40
C LYS A 73 -1.61 3.07 -11.46
N LYS A 74 -0.97 3.29 -10.30
CA LYS A 74 0.31 4.01 -10.21
C LYS A 74 1.42 3.26 -10.94
N ALA A 75 1.50 1.95 -10.78
CA ALA A 75 2.49 1.11 -11.48
C ALA A 75 2.32 1.16 -13.00
N ARG A 76 1.08 1.08 -13.52
CA ARG A 76 0.80 1.23 -14.95
C ARG A 76 1.20 2.61 -15.49
N SER A 77 0.97 3.67 -14.72
CA SER A 77 1.46 5.00 -15.06
C SER A 77 2.99 5.04 -15.11
N ALA A 78 3.67 4.39 -14.16
CA ALA A 78 5.13 4.26 -14.15
C ALA A 78 5.64 3.47 -15.38
N ILE A 79 4.98 2.38 -15.77
CA ILE A 79 5.31 1.63 -17.00
C ILE A 79 5.27 2.57 -18.22
N GLY A 80 4.19 3.35 -18.37
CA GLY A 80 4.07 4.32 -19.46
C GLY A 80 5.17 5.38 -19.44
N ALA A 81 5.49 5.91 -18.26
CA ALA A 81 6.57 6.87 -18.07
C ALA A 81 7.93 6.28 -18.49
N VAL A 82 8.24 5.05 -18.08
CA VAL A 82 9.48 4.35 -18.44
C VAL A 82 9.60 4.18 -19.95
N ILE A 83 8.56 3.70 -20.62
CA ILE A 83 8.56 3.52 -22.09
C ILE A 83 8.79 4.87 -22.79
N SER A 84 8.09 5.92 -22.32
CA SER A 84 8.25 7.27 -22.89
C SER A 84 9.65 7.83 -22.70
N LEU A 85 10.29 7.51 -21.57
CA LEU A 85 11.64 7.95 -21.23
C LEU A 85 12.66 7.26 -22.14
N ILE A 86 12.55 5.95 -22.34
CA ILE A 86 13.45 5.19 -23.21
C ILE A 86 13.37 5.70 -24.64
N TYR A 87 12.16 5.92 -25.15
CA TYR A 87 11.95 6.43 -26.50
C TYR A 87 12.57 7.83 -26.67
N ARG A 88 12.34 8.73 -25.70
CA ARG A 88 12.85 10.10 -25.73
C ARG A 88 14.37 10.17 -25.60
N ALA A 89 14.93 9.38 -24.68
CA ALA A 89 16.36 9.35 -24.41
C ALA A 89 17.15 8.48 -25.40
N LYS A 90 16.48 7.78 -26.32
CA LYS A 90 17.08 6.90 -27.34
C LYS A 90 18.07 5.89 -26.74
N ILE A 91 17.74 5.36 -25.55
CA ILE A 91 18.61 4.43 -24.82
C ILE A 91 18.60 3.10 -25.57
N LYS A 92 19.79 2.64 -26.00
CA LYS A 92 19.94 1.38 -26.74
C LYS A 92 20.24 0.19 -25.83
N ASN A 93 21.03 0.42 -24.78
CA ASN A 93 21.48 -0.62 -23.85
C ASN A 93 21.03 -0.24 -22.44
N PHE A 94 20.22 -1.09 -21.82
CA PHE A 94 19.81 -0.95 -20.43
C PHE A 94 19.42 -2.32 -19.88
N ASP A 95 19.62 -2.51 -18.59
CA ASP A 95 19.12 -3.69 -17.90
C ASP A 95 17.63 -3.51 -17.60
N ILE A 96 16.81 -4.17 -18.41
CA ILE A 96 15.34 -4.17 -18.33
C ILE A 96 14.86 -4.62 -16.94
N ILE A 97 15.57 -5.55 -16.30
CA ILE A 97 15.19 -6.09 -15.00
C ILE A 97 15.41 -5.05 -13.90
N SER A 98 16.60 -4.44 -13.84
CA SER A 98 16.87 -3.36 -12.89
C SER A 98 15.91 -2.18 -13.06
N LEU A 99 15.53 -1.88 -14.32
CA LEU A 99 14.60 -0.82 -14.63
C LEU A 99 13.18 -1.12 -14.13
N PHE A 100 12.74 -2.36 -14.30
CA PHE A 100 11.47 -2.83 -13.73
C PHE A 100 11.49 -2.70 -12.21
N ASP A 101 12.52 -3.24 -11.55
CA ASP A 101 12.61 -3.28 -10.11
C ASP A 101 12.68 -1.87 -9.50
N GLY A 102 13.45 -0.97 -10.11
CA GLY A 102 13.64 0.40 -9.65
C GLY A 102 12.47 1.35 -9.90
N MET A 103 11.74 1.19 -11.01
CA MET A 103 10.71 2.16 -11.43
C MET A 103 9.28 1.67 -11.26
N VAL A 104 9.03 0.37 -11.50
CA VAL A 104 7.68 -0.19 -11.51
C VAL A 104 7.43 -0.97 -10.22
N ALA A 105 8.32 -1.89 -9.86
CA ALA A 105 8.15 -2.71 -8.65
C ALA A 105 8.23 -1.85 -7.38
N SER A 106 9.13 -0.86 -7.33
CA SER A 106 9.23 0.10 -6.22
C SER A 106 7.92 0.82 -5.94
N VAL A 107 7.22 1.27 -6.99
CA VAL A 107 5.92 1.94 -6.90
C VAL A 107 4.80 0.96 -6.54
N ALA A 108 4.80 -0.22 -7.16
CA ALA A 108 3.78 -1.24 -6.94
C ALA A 108 3.83 -1.88 -5.55
N LEU A 109 5.03 -2.08 -5.01
CA LEU A 109 5.29 -2.78 -3.76
C LEU A 109 5.49 -1.83 -2.57
N TYR A 110 5.19 -0.54 -2.74
CA TYR A 110 5.25 0.41 -1.64
C TYR A 110 4.37 -0.05 -0.47
N ALA A 111 5.01 -0.21 0.69
CA ALA A 111 4.40 -0.74 1.92
C ALA A 111 3.66 -2.07 1.73
N SER A 112 4.14 -2.91 0.81
CA SER A 112 3.53 -4.21 0.49
C SER A 112 3.29 -5.15 1.69
N PRO A 113 4.12 -5.19 2.76
CA PRO A 113 3.85 -6.04 3.92
C PRO A 113 2.49 -5.80 4.58
N ILE A 114 1.94 -4.59 4.46
CA ILE A 114 0.71 -4.19 5.14
C ILE A 114 -0.54 -4.72 4.41
N TRP A 115 -0.51 -4.84 3.09
CA TRP A 115 -1.72 -5.02 2.29
C TRP A 115 -1.60 -6.05 1.16
N ALA A 116 -0.39 -6.38 0.69
CA ALA A 116 -0.20 -7.07 -0.58
C ALA A 116 -0.30 -8.59 -0.49
N LEU A 117 -0.06 -9.22 0.68
CA LEU A 117 -0.07 -10.69 0.84
C LEU A 117 -1.32 -11.36 0.27
N ARG A 118 -2.50 -10.79 0.54
CA ARG A 118 -3.79 -11.31 0.06
C ARG A 118 -3.93 -11.24 -1.47
N TYR A 119 -3.18 -10.37 -2.12
CA TYR A 119 -3.32 -10.01 -3.53
C TYR A 119 -2.03 -10.23 -4.33
N ALA A 120 -1.07 -10.97 -3.79
CA ALA A 120 0.25 -11.16 -4.40
C ALA A 120 0.16 -11.64 -5.86
N GLY A 121 -0.70 -12.64 -6.13
CA GLY A 121 -0.92 -13.14 -7.48
C GLY A 121 -1.55 -12.14 -8.46
N GLN A 122 -2.27 -11.13 -7.97
CA GLN A 122 -2.85 -10.09 -8.83
C GLN A 122 -1.80 -9.05 -9.26
N LEU A 123 -0.77 -8.81 -8.45
CA LEU A 123 0.30 -7.86 -8.77
C LEU A 123 1.21 -8.38 -9.89
N ASP A 124 1.31 -9.69 -10.05
CA ASP A 124 2.08 -10.34 -11.12
C ASP A 124 1.65 -9.96 -12.54
N CYS A 125 0.44 -9.44 -12.73
CA CYS A 125 0.02 -8.93 -14.03
C CYS A 125 0.92 -7.75 -14.48
N LEU A 126 1.39 -6.93 -13.54
CA LEU A 126 2.25 -5.77 -13.81
C LEU A 126 3.59 -6.19 -14.42
N LEU A 127 4.15 -7.32 -13.98
CA LEU A 127 5.37 -7.88 -14.52
C LEU A 127 5.19 -8.19 -16.01
N THR A 128 4.13 -8.94 -16.34
CA THR A 128 3.85 -9.34 -17.73
C THR A 128 3.46 -8.16 -18.60
N GLU A 129 2.73 -7.17 -18.06
CA GLU A 129 2.38 -5.94 -18.77
C GLU A 129 3.63 -5.14 -19.13
N PHE A 130 4.55 -4.95 -18.17
CA PHE A 130 5.81 -4.25 -18.40
C PHE A 130 6.67 -4.93 -19.47
N PHE A 131 6.92 -6.24 -19.34
CA PHE A 131 7.76 -6.95 -20.29
C PHE A 131 7.17 -7.02 -21.69
N LYS A 132 5.85 -7.19 -21.82
CA LYS A 132 5.18 -7.11 -23.12
C LYS A 132 5.35 -5.74 -23.75
N SER A 133 5.23 -4.68 -22.97
CA SER A 133 5.36 -3.32 -23.48
C SER A 133 6.80 -2.98 -23.87
N ILE A 134 7.80 -3.36 -23.07
CA ILE A 134 9.21 -3.02 -23.34
C ILE A 134 9.78 -3.84 -24.51
N LEU A 135 9.40 -5.11 -24.63
CA LEU A 135 9.84 -6.00 -25.71
C LEU A 135 8.97 -5.91 -26.97
N SER A 136 8.03 -4.95 -27.01
CA SER A 136 7.09 -4.77 -28.13
C SER A 136 6.30 -6.04 -28.50
N LEU A 137 5.97 -6.88 -27.50
CA LEU A 137 5.18 -8.09 -27.70
C LEU A 137 3.70 -7.75 -27.84
N LYS A 138 2.97 -8.59 -28.60
CA LYS A 138 1.52 -8.50 -28.67
C LYS A 138 0.89 -8.68 -27.28
N ARG A 139 -0.20 -7.95 -27.02
CA ARG A 139 -0.95 -8.09 -25.75
C ARG A 139 -1.45 -9.52 -25.50
N THR A 140 -1.78 -10.23 -26.57
CA THR A 140 -2.28 -11.61 -26.59
C THR A 140 -1.21 -12.66 -26.30
N THR A 141 0.08 -12.31 -26.31
CA THR A 141 1.16 -13.25 -25.99
C THR A 141 0.93 -13.89 -24.62
N SER A 142 1.14 -15.19 -24.48
CA SER A 142 0.89 -15.90 -23.21
C SER A 142 1.71 -15.30 -22.06
N ASN A 143 1.06 -15.01 -20.94
CA ASN A 143 1.71 -14.52 -19.72
C ASN A 143 2.73 -15.53 -19.17
N ALA A 144 2.43 -16.83 -19.29
CA ALA A 144 3.32 -17.89 -18.84
C ALA A 144 4.62 -17.93 -19.67
N LEU A 145 4.51 -17.73 -20.99
CA LEU A 145 5.66 -17.65 -21.88
C LEU A 145 6.57 -16.47 -21.51
N VAL A 146 5.98 -15.27 -21.36
CA VAL A 146 6.76 -14.07 -20.99
C VAL A 146 7.51 -14.28 -19.67
N LYS A 147 6.86 -14.86 -18.65
CA LYS A 147 7.52 -15.15 -17.36
C LYS A 147 8.66 -16.16 -17.52
N LYS A 148 8.49 -17.20 -18.35
CA LYS A 148 9.51 -18.21 -18.60
C LYS A 148 10.74 -17.62 -19.30
N GLU A 149 10.52 -16.86 -20.37
CA GLU A 149 11.61 -16.27 -21.18
C GLU A 149 12.38 -15.18 -20.45
N THR A 150 11.71 -14.38 -19.61
CA THR A 150 12.35 -13.28 -18.87
C THR A 150 13.14 -13.75 -17.65
N ASN A 151 12.94 -15.00 -17.22
CA ASN A 151 13.55 -15.59 -16.02
C ASN A 151 13.43 -14.71 -14.75
N LYS A 152 12.44 -13.81 -14.69
CA LYS A 152 12.25 -12.90 -13.57
C LYS A 152 11.31 -13.54 -12.55
N LEU A 153 11.76 -13.54 -11.29
CA LEU A 153 10.93 -13.99 -10.17
C LEU A 153 9.63 -13.19 -10.08
N SER A 154 8.56 -13.90 -9.74
CA SER A 154 7.23 -13.34 -9.45
C SER A 154 7.32 -12.22 -8.41
N LEU A 155 6.49 -11.19 -8.55
CA LEU A 155 6.34 -10.14 -7.53
C LEU A 155 5.86 -10.73 -6.21
N SER A 156 5.14 -11.86 -6.25
CA SER A 156 4.74 -12.60 -5.06
C SER A 156 5.93 -12.98 -4.19
N TYR A 157 7.05 -13.40 -4.79
CA TYR A 157 8.27 -13.71 -4.05
C TYR A 157 8.83 -12.46 -3.35
N MET A 158 8.85 -11.32 -4.04
CA MET A 158 9.32 -10.06 -3.46
C MET A 158 8.45 -9.60 -2.29
N ILE A 159 7.13 -9.77 -2.39
CA ILE A 159 6.17 -9.45 -1.32
C ILE A 159 6.43 -10.36 -0.11
N TRP A 160 6.61 -11.66 -0.32
CA TRP A 160 6.93 -12.59 0.75
C TRP A 160 8.23 -12.23 1.45
N LYS A 161 9.28 -11.95 0.68
CA LYS A 161 10.58 -11.52 1.22
C LYS A 161 10.47 -10.23 2.05
N GLN A 162 9.76 -9.21 1.55
CA GLN A 162 9.54 -7.96 2.27
C GLN A 162 8.71 -8.16 3.54
N THR A 163 7.65 -8.96 3.45
CA THR A 163 6.81 -9.29 4.60
C THR A 163 7.63 -10.02 5.67
N TRP A 164 8.41 -11.02 5.27
CA TRP A 164 9.23 -11.79 6.18
C TRP A 164 10.23 -10.90 6.92
N ASN A 165 10.98 -10.08 6.17
CA ASN A 165 11.93 -9.14 6.77
C ASN A 165 11.24 -8.14 7.71
N TRP A 166 10.05 -7.67 7.34
CA TRP A 166 9.27 -6.77 8.19
C TRP A 166 8.82 -7.45 9.49
N MET A 167 8.40 -8.71 9.43
CA MET A 167 8.05 -9.50 10.61
C MET A 167 9.25 -9.74 11.53
N VAL A 168 10.39 -10.14 10.98
CA VAL A 168 11.64 -10.31 11.75
C VAL A 168 12.00 -9.00 12.45
N ASN A 169 11.90 -7.87 11.73
CA ASN A 169 12.17 -6.56 12.31
C ASN A 169 11.23 -6.24 13.48
N ILE A 170 9.93 -6.55 13.38
CA ILE A 170 8.97 -6.33 14.48
C ILE A 170 9.31 -7.18 15.70
N LEU A 171 9.65 -8.46 15.50
CA LEU A 171 10.00 -9.37 16.58
C LEU A 171 11.26 -8.95 17.34
N ASN A 172 12.19 -8.27 16.64
CA ASN A 172 13.41 -7.73 17.23
C ASN A 172 13.24 -6.33 17.85
N MET A 173 12.04 -5.72 17.82
CA MET A 173 11.81 -4.42 18.46
C MET A 173 11.64 -4.55 19.97
N ASP A 174 11.99 -3.47 20.69
CA ASP A 174 11.72 -3.31 22.12
C ASP A 174 10.22 -3.43 22.44
N GLU A 175 9.89 -4.04 23.58
CA GLU A 175 8.51 -4.26 24.03
C GLU A 175 7.69 -2.98 24.23
N ASN A 176 8.35 -1.84 24.44
CA ASN A 176 7.71 -0.53 24.57
C ASN A 176 7.21 0.04 23.24
N ARG A 177 7.63 -0.53 22.10
CA ARG A 177 7.26 -0.04 20.78
C ARG A 177 5.87 -0.55 20.39
N LEU A 178 5.02 0.36 19.91
CA LEU A 178 3.65 0.07 19.47
C LEU A 178 3.54 -1.12 18.49
N PRO A 179 4.40 -1.28 17.46
CA PRO A 179 4.29 -2.41 16.54
C PRO A 179 4.42 -3.78 17.22
N TYR A 180 5.34 -3.91 18.19
CA TYR A 180 5.53 -5.15 18.95
C TYR A 180 4.32 -5.43 19.85
N GLN A 181 3.83 -4.41 20.55
CA GLN A 181 2.63 -4.52 21.40
C GLN A 181 1.41 -4.97 20.58
N CYS A 182 1.17 -4.35 19.42
CA CYS A 182 0.09 -4.76 18.53
C CYS A 182 0.25 -6.20 18.02
N HIS A 183 1.47 -6.65 17.78
CA HIS A 183 1.73 -8.02 17.37
C HIS A 183 1.39 -9.02 18.48
N LYS A 184 1.86 -8.75 19.71
CA LYS A 184 1.60 -9.58 20.90
C LYS A 184 0.11 -9.71 21.20
N THR A 185 -0.64 -8.61 21.12
CA THR A 185 -2.10 -8.62 21.36
C THR A 185 -2.87 -9.46 20.33
N ASN A 186 -2.42 -9.49 19.07
CA ASN A 186 -3.07 -10.30 18.02
C ASN A 186 -2.82 -11.81 18.15
N GLN A 187 -1.80 -12.26 18.90
CA GLN A 187 -1.54 -13.67 19.14
C GLN A 187 -2.37 -14.26 20.30
N ALA A 188 -2.91 -13.40 21.16
CA ALA A 188 -3.66 -13.79 22.35
C ALA A 188 -5.17 -13.99 22.10
N VAL A 189 -5.62 -13.89 20.84
CA VAL A 189 -7.02 -14.03 20.38
C VAL A 189 -7.11 -15.19 19.41
#